data_AF-A0A2M9P896-F1
#
_entry.id   AF-A0A2M9P896-F1
#
_cell.length_a   1.000
_cell.length_b   1.000
_cell.length_c   1.000
_cell.angle_alpha   90.00
_cell.angle_beta   90.00
_cell.angle_gamma   90.00
#
_symmetry.space_group_name_H-M   'P 1'
#
loop_
_entity.id
_entity.type
_entity.pdbx_description
1 polymer ?
#
loop_
_entity_poly.entity_id
_entity_poly.type
_entity_poly.pdbx_seq_one_letter_code
_entity_poly.pdbx_strand_id
1 'polypeptide(L)'
;MTRRGQDILLGGGVGLMVGVLPGLLAAGAFLPVMTRRGQDILLGGGVGLMVGVLPGLLAAGAFLTWRLGGDLRQIDLLTWYQLLPAAAGWPGLSKTAGLIAIGVALAFMLAGVVLLWRSSLSLYGTARWAEPDELKRAELLARRLADVRGPIWGKLGGPKSRAAYLSSAGIVHSLVAAPTGAGKGVGIVIPTLLTYAGSTVVLDVKGENYAKTAWRRQALGDRVFKFAPYAKDRRSHALQPAA
;
A
#
# COMPACT_ATOMS: atom_id res chain seq x y z
N MET A 1 53.17 7.86 -63.76
CA MET A 1 53.57 6.95 -62.68
C MET A 1 53.94 7.79 -61.46
N THR A 2 52.99 8.08 -60.55
CA THR A 2 52.54 7.28 -59.37
C THR A 2 53.44 7.52 -58.15
N ARG A 3 53.04 8.47 -57.28
CA ARG A 3 52.18 8.31 -56.08
C ARG A 3 52.93 7.73 -54.87
N ARG A 4 53.36 8.61 -53.98
CA ARG A 4 53.52 8.38 -52.53
C ARG A 4 53.22 9.68 -51.80
N GLY A 5 52.33 9.61 -50.81
CA GLY A 5 52.12 10.69 -49.86
C GLY A 5 50.65 11.03 -49.65
N GLN A 6 49.90 10.13 -49.01
CA GLN A 6 48.68 10.40 -48.24
C GLN A 6 48.15 9.05 -47.75
N ASP A 7 48.35 8.74 -46.46
CA ASP A 7 47.61 7.72 -45.70
C ASP A 7 47.82 7.98 -44.20
N ILE A 8 47.27 9.10 -43.72
CA ILE A 8 46.95 9.30 -42.30
C ILE A 8 45.59 10.00 -42.30
N LEU A 9 44.51 9.23 -42.26
CA LEU A 9 43.15 9.63 -41.83
C LEU A 9 42.17 8.58 -42.39
N LEU A 10 41.82 7.58 -41.58
CA LEU A 10 40.55 6.82 -41.64
C LEU A 10 40.57 5.80 -40.49
N GLY A 11 40.21 6.23 -39.29
CA GLY A 11 40.25 5.34 -38.11
C GLY A 11 39.48 5.84 -36.89
N GLY A 12 38.42 6.64 -37.05
CA GLY A 12 37.72 7.21 -35.90
C GLY A 12 36.29 7.65 -36.19
N GLY A 13 35.46 6.79 -36.79
CA GLY A 13 34.14 7.21 -37.29
C GLY A 13 32.92 6.34 -36.99
N VAL A 14 33.04 5.11 -36.46
CA VAL A 14 31.87 4.19 -36.41
C VAL A 14 31.64 3.52 -35.04
N GLY A 15 32.45 3.80 -34.02
CA GLY A 15 32.39 3.09 -32.74
C GLY A 15 31.31 3.53 -31.73
N LEU A 16 30.58 4.63 -31.96
CA LEU A 16 29.79 5.29 -30.90
C LEU A 16 28.26 5.15 -31.02
N MET A 17 27.77 4.31 -31.94
CA MET A 17 26.33 4.16 -32.23
C MET A 17 25.79 2.73 -31.98
N VAL A 18 26.42 1.96 -31.08
CA VAL A 18 25.91 0.63 -30.65
C VAL A 18 25.85 0.47 -29.12
N GLY A 19 26.31 1.46 -28.35
CA GLY A 19 26.47 1.34 -26.90
C GLY A 19 25.24 1.61 -26.01
N VAL A 20 24.11 2.07 -26.55
CA VAL A 20 22.97 2.54 -25.73
C VAL A 20 21.83 1.50 -25.63
N LEU A 21 21.81 0.47 -26.49
CA LEU A 21 20.76 -0.55 -26.48
C LEU A 21 20.84 -1.64 -25.38
N PRO A 22 21.99 -1.98 -24.76
CA PRO A 22 22.00 -3.03 -23.72
C PRO A 22 21.47 -2.59 -22.35
N GLY A 23 21.43 -1.28 -22.07
CA GLY A 23 21.02 -0.75 -20.76
C GLY A 23 19.52 -0.86 -20.47
N LEU A 24 18.69 -0.78 -21.50
CA LEU A 24 17.22 -0.86 -21.38
C LEU A 24 16.70 -2.29 -21.15
N LEU A 25 17.46 -3.32 -21.59
CA LEU A 25 17.12 -4.72 -21.33
C LEU A 25 17.64 -5.22 -19.97
N ALA A 26 18.72 -4.62 -19.44
CA ALA A 26 19.24 -4.94 -18.11
C ALA A 26 18.32 -4.45 -16.97
N ALA A 27 17.52 -3.40 -17.21
CA ALA A 27 16.52 -2.93 -16.23
C ALA A 27 15.38 -3.95 -16.01
N GLY A 28 15.11 -4.82 -17.00
CA GLY A 28 14.10 -5.87 -16.90
C GLY A 28 14.45 -6.99 -15.91
N ALA A 29 15.75 -7.20 -15.65
CA ALA A 29 16.24 -8.32 -14.83
C ALA A 29 16.30 -8.01 -13.32
N PHE A 30 16.22 -6.73 -12.92
CA PHE A 30 16.25 -6.29 -11.51
C PHE A 30 14.86 -6.00 -10.91
N LEU A 31 13.79 -6.14 -11.71
CA LEU A 31 12.42 -5.93 -11.28
C LEU A 31 11.85 -6.90 -10.21
N PRO A 32 12.36 -8.14 -9.95
CA PRO A 32 11.66 -9.06 -9.07
C PRO A 32 11.86 -8.78 -7.56
N VAL A 33 12.68 -7.79 -7.18
CA VAL A 33 12.96 -7.44 -5.77
C VAL A 33 12.47 -6.03 -5.39
N MET A 34 11.85 -5.29 -6.32
CA MET A 34 11.32 -3.96 -6.02
C MET A 34 9.87 -4.01 -5.55
N THR A 35 9.55 -3.17 -4.55
CA THR A 35 8.15 -2.92 -4.18
C THR A 35 7.39 -2.39 -5.40
N ARG A 36 6.11 -2.74 -5.54
CA ARG A 36 5.28 -2.30 -6.68
C ARG A 36 5.24 -0.77 -6.83
N ARG A 37 5.28 -0.03 -5.72
CA ARG A 37 5.45 1.43 -5.72
C ARG A 37 6.75 1.88 -6.40
N GLY A 38 7.83 1.15 -6.18
CA GLY A 38 9.08 1.37 -6.87
C GLY A 38 8.98 1.09 -8.38
N GLN A 39 8.19 0.08 -8.79
CA GLN A 39 7.96 -0.22 -10.20
C GLN A 39 7.14 0.89 -10.89
N ASP A 40 6.09 1.41 -10.25
CA ASP A 40 5.26 2.50 -10.79
C ASP A 40 6.07 3.79 -10.95
N ILE A 41 6.94 4.12 -9.99
CA ILE A 41 7.84 5.27 -10.07
C ILE A 41 8.86 5.10 -11.19
N LEU A 42 9.44 3.91 -11.34
CA LEU A 42 10.41 3.64 -12.41
C LEU A 42 9.75 3.68 -13.80
N LEU A 43 8.59 3.05 -13.96
CA LEU A 43 7.85 3.05 -15.22
C LEU A 43 7.36 4.47 -15.56
N GLY A 44 6.75 5.17 -14.59
CA GLY A 44 6.25 6.52 -14.82
C GLY A 44 7.35 7.55 -15.06
N GLY A 45 8.44 7.48 -14.31
CA GLY A 45 9.61 8.32 -14.53
C GLY A 45 10.27 8.03 -15.88
N GLY A 46 10.46 6.76 -16.22
CA GLY A 46 11.06 6.35 -17.48
C GLY A 46 10.25 6.79 -18.69
N VAL A 47 8.96 6.48 -18.73
CA VAL A 47 8.05 6.87 -19.82
C VAL A 47 7.95 8.40 -19.91
N GLY A 48 7.78 9.09 -18.77
CA GLY A 48 7.72 10.54 -18.72
C GLY A 48 8.99 11.20 -19.29
N LEU A 49 10.17 10.68 -18.92
CA LEU A 49 11.45 11.19 -19.43
C LEU A 49 11.57 10.96 -20.95
N MET A 50 11.26 9.75 -21.45
CA MET A 50 11.33 9.46 -22.89
C MET A 50 10.43 10.37 -23.72
N VAL A 51 9.20 10.64 -23.26
CA VAL A 51 8.27 11.56 -23.92
C VAL A 51 8.74 13.01 -23.79
N GLY A 52 9.33 13.38 -22.64
CA GLY A 52 9.79 14.73 -22.33
C GLY A 52 11.01 15.22 -23.11
N VAL A 53 11.81 14.32 -23.69
CA VAL A 53 13.00 14.69 -24.47
C VAL A 53 12.63 15.53 -25.70
N LEU A 54 11.62 15.12 -26.46
CA LEU A 54 11.21 15.82 -27.68
C LEU A 54 10.74 17.27 -27.43
N PRO A 55 9.77 17.54 -26.54
CA PRO A 55 9.38 18.91 -26.23
C PRO A 55 10.50 19.70 -25.54
N GLY A 56 11.40 19.04 -24.80
CA GLY A 56 12.59 19.70 -24.24
C GLY A 56 13.56 20.21 -25.31
N LEU A 57 13.82 19.41 -26.34
CA LEU A 57 14.64 19.82 -27.49
C LEU A 57 13.97 20.93 -28.30
N LEU A 58 12.65 20.87 -28.52
CA LEU A 58 11.90 21.94 -29.17
C LEU A 58 11.93 23.25 -28.37
N ALA A 59 11.76 23.18 -27.04
CA ALA A 59 11.81 24.36 -26.18
C ALA A 59 13.20 25.00 -26.16
N ALA A 60 14.26 24.19 -26.15
CA ALA A 60 15.64 24.67 -26.24
C ALA A 60 15.94 25.29 -27.62
N GLY A 61 15.50 24.67 -28.71
CA GLY A 61 15.58 25.22 -30.06
C GLY A 61 14.83 26.54 -30.18
N ALA A 62 13.60 26.62 -29.68
CA ALA A 62 12.80 27.83 -29.68
C ALA A 62 13.44 28.97 -28.89
N PHE A 63 14.02 28.66 -27.74
CA PHE A 63 14.75 29.65 -26.95
C PHE A 63 15.96 30.21 -27.70
N LEU A 64 16.75 29.36 -28.36
CA LEU A 64 17.90 29.79 -29.16
C LEU A 64 17.47 30.62 -30.36
N THR A 65 16.45 30.18 -31.11
CA THR A 65 15.91 30.93 -32.26
C THR A 65 15.40 32.29 -31.84
N TRP A 66 14.65 32.38 -30.74
CA TRP A 66 14.17 33.66 -30.21
C TRP A 66 15.32 34.59 -29.80
N ARG A 67 16.34 34.05 -29.12
CA ARG A 67 17.51 34.83 -28.66
C ARG A 67 18.42 35.28 -29.79
N LEU A 68 18.49 34.53 -30.88
CA LEU A 68 19.28 34.85 -32.07
C LEU A 68 18.47 35.64 -33.12
N GLY A 69 17.20 35.98 -32.84
CA GLY A 69 16.34 36.76 -33.74
C GLY A 69 15.84 36.00 -34.97
N GLY A 70 15.81 34.67 -34.92
CA GLY A 70 15.30 33.82 -35.99
C GLY A 70 13.77 33.67 -35.98
N ASP A 71 13.24 33.07 -37.04
CA ASP A 71 11.80 32.81 -37.17
C ASP A 71 11.38 31.55 -36.39
N LEU A 72 10.52 31.74 -35.39
CA LEU A 72 9.94 30.68 -34.57
C LEU A 72 9.06 29.69 -35.36
N ARG A 73 8.61 30.05 -36.56
CA ARG A 73 7.78 29.19 -37.41
C ARG A 73 8.57 28.07 -38.09
N GLN A 74 9.90 28.17 -38.11
CA GLN A 74 10.79 27.23 -38.81
C GLN A 74 11.52 26.29 -37.86
N ILE A 75 11.11 26.22 -36.59
CA ILE A 75 11.76 25.38 -35.59
C ILE A 75 11.39 23.91 -35.79
N ASP A 76 12.42 23.06 -35.77
CA ASP A 76 12.34 21.61 -35.76
C ASP A 76 13.10 21.02 -34.54
N LEU A 77 13.13 19.69 -34.45
CA LEU A 77 13.85 18.97 -33.37
C LEU A 77 15.37 19.15 -33.40
N LEU A 78 15.92 19.51 -34.57
CA LEU A 78 17.36 19.66 -34.78
C LEU A 78 17.83 21.10 -34.63
N THR A 79 16.91 22.07 -34.56
CA THR A 79 17.19 23.50 -34.51
C THR A 79 18.10 23.85 -33.33
N TRP A 80 17.91 23.19 -32.18
CA TRP A 80 18.80 23.38 -31.03
C TRP A 80 20.26 23.02 -31.38
N TYR A 81 20.48 21.93 -32.12
CA TYR A 81 21.79 21.43 -32.51
C TYR A 81 22.41 22.26 -33.63
N GLN A 82 21.58 22.69 -34.59
CA GLN A 82 22.02 23.54 -35.69
C GLN A 82 22.45 24.93 -35.21
N LEU A 83 21.81 25.47 -34.17
CA LEU A 83 22.11 26.79 -33.61
C LEU A 83 23.18 26.78 -32.50
N LEU A 84 23.64 25.61 -32.06
CA LEU A 84 24.71 25.48 -31.06
C LEU A 84 26.02 26.22 -31.43
N PRO A 85 26.54 26.13 -32.67
CA PRO A 85 27.74 26.86 -33.07
C PRO A 85 27.55 28.37 -33.03
N ALA A 86 26.38 28.86 -33.45
CA ALA A 86 26.04 30.28 -33.38
C ALA A 86 25.88 30.76 -31.93
N ALA A 87 25.29 29.93 -31.07
CA ALA A 87 25.13 30.20 -29.65
C ALA A 87 26.45 30.14 -28.85
N ALA A 88 27.47 29.45 -29.36
CA ALA A 88 28.78 29.35 -28.72
C ALA A 88 29.53 30.69 -28.65
N GLY A 89 29.19 31.65 -29.53
CA GLY A 89 29.73 33.00 -29.50
C GLY A 89 29.22 33.86 -28.32
N TRP A 90 28.16 33.42 -27.64
CA TRP A 90 27.52 34.15 -26.54
C TRP A 90 27.70 33.41 -25.21
N PRO A 91 28.38 33.99 -24.20
CA PRO A 91 28.65 33.29 -22.96
C PRO A 91 27.34 32.93 -22.23
N GLY A 92 27.16 31.64 -21.98
CA GLY A 92 26.05 31.11 -21.18
C GLY A 92 24.77 30.77 -21.96
N LEU A 93 24.62 31.21 -23.21
CA LEU A 93 23.39 31.01 -23.99
C LEU A 93 23.11 29.52 -24.26
N SER A 94 24.14 28.76 -24.66
CA SER A 94 24.06 27.31 -24.86
C SER A 94 23.76 26.55 -23.56
N LYS A 95 24.32 27.02 -22.44
CA LYS A 95 24.05 26.44 -21.11
C LYS A 95 22.60 26.66 -20.70
N THR A 96 22.03 27.85 -20.91
CA THR A 96 20.63 28.14 -20.60
C THR A 96 19.68 27.31 -21.47
N ALA A 97 19.96 27.17 -22.77
CA ALA A 97 19.17 26.31 -23.65
C ALA A 97 19.19 24.83 -23.19
N GLY A 98 20.36 24.32 -22.80
CA GLY A 98 20.49 22.97 -22.23
C GLY A 98 19.70 22.79 -20.92
N LEU A 99 19.74 23.78 -20.03
CA LEU A 99 18.95 23.76 -18.79
C LEU A 99 17.44 23.77 -19.05
N ILE A 100 16.97 24.47 -20.09
CA ILE A 100 15.56 24.45 -20.51
C ILE A 100 15.17 23.06 -21.00
N ALA A 101 15.98 22.42 -21.85
CA ALA A 101 15.71 21.06 -22.32
C ALA A 101 15.61 20.06 -21.17
N ILE A 102 16.57 20.11 -20.23
CA ILE A 102 16.58 19.26 -19.04
C ILE A 102 15.37 19.55 -18.15
N GLY A 103 15.06 20.83 -17.91
CA GLY A 103 13.92 21.23 -17.07
C GLY A 103 12.59 20.72 -17.60
N VAL A 104 12.37 20.84 -18.93
CA VAL A 104 11.16 20.30 -19.58
C VAL A 104 11.14 18.78 -19.50
N ALA A 105 12.25 18.09 -19.77
CA ALA A 105 12.30 16.63 -19.66
C ALA A 105 12.01 16.13 -18.22
N LEU A 106 12.53 16.83 -17.20
CA LEU A 106 12.26 16.53 -15.79
C LEU A 106 10.80 16.82 -15.41
N ALA A 107 10.18 17.88 -15.95
CA ALA A 107 8.77 18.17 -15.73
C ALA A 107 7.87 17.05 -16.27
N PHE A 108 8.20 16.52 -17.46
CA PHE A 108 7.49 15.38 -18.04
C PHE A 108 7.77 14.06 -17.29
N MET A 109 8.99 13.86 -16.78
CA MET A 109 9.30 12.75 -15.87
C MET A 109 8.41 12.79 -14.63
N LEU A 110 8.28 13.95 -13.99
CA LEU A 110 7.43 14.13 -12.81
C LEU A 110 5.95 13.92 -13.15
N ALA A 111 5.48 14.47 -14.27
CA ALA A 111 4.11 14.26 -14.73
C ALA A 111 3.81 12.77 -14.99
N GLY A 112 4.75 12.04 -15.60
CA GLY A 112 4.64 10.61 -15.84
C GLY A 112 4.54 9.80 -14.53
N VAL A 113 5.36 10.13 -13.53
CA VAL A 113 5.25 9.55 -12.19
C VAL A 113 3.86 9.82 -11.59
N VAL A 114 3.38 11.07 -11.62
CA VAL A 114 2.07 11.43 -11.04
C VAL A 114 0.91 10.74 -11.76
N LEU A 115 0.94 10.66 -13.10
CA LEU A 115 -0.12 10.04 -13.90
C LEU A 115 -0.22 8.53 -13.69
N LEU A 116 0.92 7.87 -13.53
CA LEU A 116 1.01 6.42 -13.32
C LEU A 116 0.95 6.03 -11.85
N TRP A 117 1.04 6.99 -10.94
CA TRP A 117 0.75 6.83 -9.52
C TRP A 117 -0.76 6.71 -9.30
N ARG A 118 -1.34 5.57 -9.67
CA ARG A 118 -2.73 5.23 -9.32
C ARG A 118 -2.76 4.18 -8.22
N SER A 119 -3.63 4.42 -7.24
CA SER A 119 -3.99 3.44 -6.22
C SER A 119 -4.60 2.20 -6.89
N SER A 120 -4.03 1.03 -6.60
CA SER A 120 -4.45 -0.24 -7.18
C SER A 120 -5.96 -0.47 -7.02
N LEU A 121 -6.68 -0.58 -8.13
CA LEU A 121 -7.98 -1.24 -8.15
C LEU A 121 -7.71 -2.75 -8.14
N SER A 122 -7.74 -3.35 -6.96
CA SER A 122 -7.72 -4.81 -6.81
C SER A 122 -9.04 -5.38 -7.32
N LEU A 123 -8.99 -6.27 -8.31
CA LEU A 123 -10.17 -6.94 -8.89
C LEU A 123 -11.08 -7.61 -7.84
N TYR A 124 -10.51 -8.01 -6.70
CA TYR A 124 -11.18 -8.77 -5.62
C TYR A 124 -11.28 -7.99 -4.30
N GLY A 125 -11.12 -6.66 -4.34
CA GLY A 125 -11.17 -5.81 -3.15
C GLY A 125 -9.86 -5.72 -2.37
N THR A 126 -9.77 -4.73 -1.48
CA THR A 126 -8.56 -4.36 -0.75
C THR A 126 -8.42 -5.12 0.57
N ALA A 127 -9.10 -6.26 0.72
CA ALA A 127 -9.10 -7.03 1.96
C ALA A 127 -7.68 -7.56 2.23
N ARG A 128 -7.11 -7.14 3.37
CA ARG A 128 -5.83 -7.61 3.87
C ARG A 128 -5.90 -7.78 5.38
N TRP A 129 -4.94 -8.53 5.91
CA TRP A 129 -4.76 -8.60 7.36
C TRP A 129 -4.47 -7.21 7.91
N ALA A 130 -5.09 -6.90 9.04
CA ALA A 130 -4.88 -5.65 9.75
C ALA A 130 -3.50 -5.65 10.41
N GLU A 131 -2.83 -4.51 10.36
CA GLU A 131 -1.57 -4.28 11.06
C GLU A 131 -1.84 -3.95 12.54
N PRO A 132 -0.89 -4.20 13.45
CA PRO A 132 -1.07 -3.93 14.88
C PRO A 132 -1.49 -2.48 15.20
N ASP A 133 -0.96 -1.52 14.46
CA ASP A 133 -1.30 -0.10 14.64
C ASP A 133 -2.71 0.25 14.14
N GLU A 134 -3.23 -0.49 13.15
CA GLU A 134 -4.62 -0.37 12.72
C GLU A 134 -5.57 -0.92 13.78
N LEU A 135 -5.24 -2.07 14.36
CA LEU A 135 -6.03 -2.66 15.45
C LEU A 135 -6.04 -1.73 16.69
N LYS A 136 -4.92 -1.07 16.98
CA LYS A 136 -4.82 -0.08 18.06
C LYS A 136 -5.69 1.15 17.77
N ARG A 137 -5.60 1.70 16.56
CA ARG A 137 -6.41 2.87 16.12
C ARG A 137 -7.91 2.56 16.09
N ALA A 138 -8.28 1.33 15.75
CA ALA A 138 -9.67 0.86 15.77
C ALA A 138 -10.18 0.51 17.19
N GLU A 139 -9.38 0.73 18.23
CA GLU A 139 -9.69 0.38 19.63
C GLU A 139 -10.08 -1.10 19.83
N LEU A 140 -9.46 -2.00 19.07
CA LEU A 140 -9.74 -3.44 19.11
C LEU A 140 -8.84 -4.21 20.10
N LEU A 141 -7.93 -3.53 20.79
CA LEU A 141 -6.90 -4.16 21.62
C LEU A 141 -7.10 -3.90 23.11
N ALA A 142 -7.34 -4.95 23.87
CA ALA A 142 -7.31 -4.95 25.33
C ALA A 142 -6.02 -5.64 25.82
N ARG A 143 -5.05 -4.86 26.34
CA ARG A 143 -3.75 -5.40 26.79
C ARG A 143 -3.86 -6.17 28.10
N ARG A 144 -4.73 -5.72 29.00
CA ARG A 144 -5.01 -6.40 30.27
C ARG A 144 -6.47 -6.85 30.27
N LEU A 145 -6.75 -7.86 31.11
CA LEU A 145 -8.11 -8.36 31.27
C LEU A 145 -9.07 -7.27 31.78
N ALA A 146 -8.58 -6.36 32.62
CA ALA A 146 -9.35 -5.21 33.13
C ALA A 146 -9.70 -4.18 32.04
N ASP A 147 -8.99 -4.20 30.90
CA ASP A 147 -9.25 -3.29 29.78
C ASP A 147 -10.28 -3.87 28.80
N VAL A 148 -10.80 -5.09 29.04
CA VAL A 148 -11.82 -5.73 28.20
C VAL A 148 -13.15 -5.05 28.45
N ARG A 149 -13.63 -4.31 27.44
CA ARG A 149 -14.90 -3.56 27.49
C ARG A 149 -16.03 -4.19 26.66
N GLY A 150 -15.74 -5.27 25.93
CA GLY A 150 -16.68 -5.93 25.03
C GLY A 150 -16.48 -7.45 24.97
N PRO A 151 -17.10 -8.13 24.00
CA PRO A 151 -16.81 -9.53 23.71
C PRO A 151 -15.34 -9.76 23.39
N ILE A 152 -14.83 -10.96 23.69
CA ILE A 152 -13.48 -11.38 23.30
C ILE A 152 -13.59 -12.25 22.06
N TRP A 153 -13.00 -11.80 20.95
CA TRP A 153 -12.95 -12.57 19.70
C TRP A 153 -11.69 -13.43 19.57
N GLY A 154 -10.65 -13.10 20.31
CA GLY A 154 -9.39 -13.83 20.27
C GLY A 154 -8.26 -13.14 21.03
N LYS A 155 -7.03 -13.64 20.81
CA LYS A 155 -5.80 -13.13 21.41
C LYS A 155 -4.70 -13.12 20.36
N LEU A 156 -3.91 -12.05 20.30
CA LEU A 156 -2.85 -11.87 19.28
C LEU A 156 -1.59 -12.72 19.51
N GLY A 157 -1.61 -13.63 20.48
CA GLY A 157 -0.47 -14.49 20.78
C GLY A 157 -0.93 -15.74 21.50
N GLY A 158 0.03 -16.58 21.88
CA GLY A 158 -0.26 -17.84 22.56
C GLY A 158 -1.07 -17.65 23.86
N PRO A 159 -1.79 -18.68 24.34
CA PRO A 159 -2.67 -18.58 25.50
C PRO A 159 -1.98 -18.02 26.75
N LYS A 160 -0.74 -18.46 27.01
CA LYS A 160 0.08 -18.05 28.17
C LYS A 160 0.84 -16.73 27.98
N SER A 161 0.79 -16.14 26.78
CA SER A 161 1.51 -14.89 26.49
C SER A 161 0.82 -13.67 27.13
N ARG A 162 1.55 -12.56 27.25
CA ARG A 162 0.98 -11.24 27.61
C ARG A 162 0.43 -10.48 26.40
N ALA A 163 0.15 -11.16 25.29
CA ALA A 163 -0.41 -10.54 24.10
C ALA A 163 -1.82 -9.99 24.36
N ALA A 164 -2.18 -8.93 23.63
CA ALA A 164 -3.48 -8.29 23.75
C ALA A 164 -4.62 -9.22 23.29
N TYR A 165 -5.76 -9.05 23.95
CA TYR A 165 -7.04 -9.62 23.53
C TYR A 165 -7.67 -8.74 22.44
N LEU A 166 -8.34 -9.39 21.50
CA LEU A 166 -9.20 -8.72 20.52
C LEU A 166 -10.58 -8.51 21.15
N SER A 167 -10.88 -7.26 21.49
CA SER A 167 -12.14 -6.85 22.11
C SER A 167 -12.40 -5.37 21.86
N SER A 168 -13.66 -5.01 21.66
CA SER A 168 -14.09 -3.61 21.56
C SER A 168 -15.52 -3.47 22.06
N ALA A 169 -15.80 -2.33 22.69
CA ALA A 169 -17.15 -1.92 23.07
C ALA A 169 -17.94 -1.31 21.90
N GLY A 170 -17.25 -0.88 20.83
CA GLY A 170 -17.88 -0.21 19.68
C GLY A 170 -18.51 -1.17 18.66
N ILE A 171 -18.13 -2.45 18.69
CA ILE A 171 -18.70 -3.46 17.80
C ILE A 171 -19.91 -4.10 18.47
N VAL A 172 -21.10 -3.77 17.95
CA VAL A 172 -22.39 -4.20 18.51
C VAL A 172 -22.77 -5.64 18.16
N HIS A 173 -22.37 -6.13 16.98
CA HIS A 173 -22.72 -7.46 16.49
C HIS A 173 -21.49 -8.17 15.92
N SER A 174 -21.40 -9.47 16.12
CA SER A 174 -20.30 -10.29 15.63
C SER A 174 -20.78 -11.67 15.22
N LEU A 175 -20.31 -12.16 14.09
CA LEU A 175 -20.53 -13.52 13.62
C LEU A 175 -19.23 -14.31 13.79
N VAL A 176 -19.30 -15.44 14.48
CA VAL A 176 -18.17 -16.37 14.64
C VAL A 176 -18.49 -17.66 13.92
N ALA A 177 -17.83 -17.88 12.79
CA ALA A 177 -17.90 -19.12 12.03
C ALA A 177 -16.70 -20.01 12.39
N ALA A 178 -16.97 -21.16 13.00
CA ALA A 178 -15.94 -22.13 13.37
C ALA A 178 -16.50 -23.57 13.33
N PRO A 179 -15.75 -24.54 12.77
CA PRO A 179 -16.12 -25.96 12.77
C PRO A 179 -16.38 -26.51 14.18
N THR A 180 -17.00 -27.68 14.26
CA THR A 180 -17.08 -28.44 15.51
C THR A 180 -15.67 -28.78 16.01
N GLY A 181 -15.45 -28.68 17.32
CA GLY A 181 -14.12 -28.93 17.90
C GLY A 181 -13.09 -27.82 17.74
N ALA A 182 -13.33 -26.79 16.91
CA ALA A 182 -12.38 -25.69 16.69
C ALA A 182 -12.21 -24.73 17.89
N GLY A 183 -12.88 -25.00 19.01
CA GLY A 183 -12.67 -24.26 20.25
C GLY A 183 -13.47 -22.96 20.40
N LYS A 184 -14.50 -22.69 19.58
CA LYS A 184 -15.35 -21.47 19.75
C LYS A 184 -15.91 -21.28 21.17
N GLY A 185 -16.21 -22.38 21.86
CA GLY A 185 -16.65 -22.34 23.26
C GLY A 185 -15.54 -21.85 24.21
N VAL A 186 -14.37 -22.47 24.13
CA VAL A 186 -13.24 -22.19 25.06
C VAL A 186 -12.45 -20.93 24.71
N GLY A 187 -12.43 -20.53 23.44
CA GLY A 187 -11.64 -19.39 22.96
C GLY A 187 -12.40 -18.07 22.92
N ILE A 188 -13.74 -18.11 22.82
CA ILE A 188 -14.57 -16.92 22.59
C ILE A 188 -15.71 -16.85 23.63
N VAL A 189 -16.59 -17.86 23.68
CA VAL A 189 -17.81 -17.80 24.50
C VAL A 189 -17.49 -17.76 26.00
N ILE A 190 -16.76 -18.75 26.52
CA ILE A 190 -16.43 -18.83 27.94
C ILE A 190 -15.60 -17.62 28.39
N PRO A 191 -14.51 -17.21 27.69
CA PRO A 191 -13.77 -16.00 28.06
C PRO A 191 -14.65 -14.75 28.08
N THR A 192 -15.53 -14.58 27.09
CA THR A 192 -16.46 -13.45 27.05
C THR A 192 -17.38 -13.43 28.28
N LEU A 193 -18.01 -14.56 28.62
CA LEU A 193 -18.88 -14.63 29.80
C LEU A 193 -18.15 -14.36 31.11
N LEU A 194 -16.88 -14.76 31.23
CA LEU A 194 -16.08 -14.53 32.44
C LEU A 194 -15.60 -13.08 32.62
N THR A 195 -15.60 -12.28 31.56
CA THR A 195 -14.91 -10.97 31.52
C THR A 195 -15.80 -9.79 31.16
N TYR A 196 -16.81 -10.01 30.30
CA TYR A 196 -17.68 -8.94 29.83
C TYR A 196 -18.54 -8.38 30.97
N ALA A 197 -18.44 -7.08 31.24
CA ALA A 197 -19.14 -6.45 32.36
C ALA A 197 -20.65 -6.22 32.11
N GLY A 198 -21.10 -6.26 30.85
CA GLY A 198 -22.52 -6.08 30.52
C GLY A 198 -23.35 -7.33 30.75
N SER A 199 -24.67 -7.17 30.82
CA SER A 199 -25.61 -8.30 30.93
C SER A 199 -25.58 -9.21 29.69
N THR A 200 -25.83 -10.50 29.89
CA THR A 200 -25.75 -11.50 28.82
C THR A 200 -26.97 -12.42 28.82
N VAL A 201 -27.51 -12.68 27.63
CA VAL A 201 -28.48 -13.76 27.38
C VAL A 201 -27.78 -14.81 26.53
N VAL A 202 -27.78 -16.07 27.00
CA VAL A 202 -26.99 -17.14 26.38
C VAL A 202 -27.89 -18.32 26.05
N LEU A 203 -27.94 -18.69 24.77
CA LEU A 203 -28.50 -19.98 24.35
C LEU A 203 -27.48 -21.08 24.60
N ASP A 204 -27.67 -21.86 25.65
CA ASP A 204 -26.75 -22.91 26.08
C ASP A 204 -27.41 -24.30 26.00
N VAL A 205 -27.45 -24.86 24.79
CA VAL A 205 -28.08 -26.17 24.52
C VAL A 205 -27.45 -27.29 25.34
N LYS A 206 -26.15 -27.20 25.66
CA LYS A 206 -25.42 -28.24 26.41
C LYS A 206 -25.36 -27.98 27.92
N GLY A 207 -25.63 -26.76 28.38
CA GLY A 207 -25.47 -26.35 29.78
C GLY A 207 -24.02 -26.13 30.23
N GLU A 208 -23.04 -26.23 29.33
CA GLU A 208 -21.63 -26.12 29.66
C GLU A 208 -21.21 -24.69 30.02
N ASN A 209 -21.81 -23.69 29.36
CA ASN A 209 -21.50 -22.30 29.61
C ASN A 209 -21.99 -21.94 31.02
N TYR A 210 -23.25 -22.26 31.33
CA TYR A 210 -23.81 -22.02 32.66
C TYR A 210 -22.95 -22.68 33.75
N ALA A 211 -22.63 -23.97 33.59
CA ALA A 211 -21.84 -24.71 34.58
C ALA A 211 -20.46 -24.09 34.84
N LYS A 212 -19.81 -23.54 33.81
CA LYS A 212 -18.44 -22.99 33.91
C LYS A 212 -18.40 -21.53 34.33
N THR A 213 -19.44 -20.74 34.03
CA THR A 213 -19.36 -19.27 34.13
C THR A 213 -20.35 -18.64 35.11
N ALA A 214 -21.41 -19.35 35.53
CA ALA A 214 -22.46 -18.78 36.40
C ALA A 214 -21.90 -18.18 37.70
N TRP A 215 -20.98 -18.87 38.37
CA TRP A 215 -20.34 -18.39 39.60
C TRP A 215 -19.61 -17.06 39.39
N ARG A 216 -18.95 -16.89 38.24
CA ARG A 216 -18.19 -15.68 37.95
C ARG A 216 -19.12 -14.53 37.59
N ARG A 217 -20.20 -14.80 36.85
CA ARG A 217 -21.26 -13.81 36.59
C ARG A 217 -21.86 -13.29 37.90
N GLN A 218 -22.16 -14.18 38.85
CA GLN A 218 -22.62 -13.79 40.19
C GLN A 218 -21.57 -12.94 40.91
N ALA A 219 -20.29 -13.31 40.84
CA ALA A 219 -19.19 -12.54 41.43
C ALA A 219 -18.97 -11.15 40.76
N LEU A 220 -19.41 -10.97 39.52
CA LEU A 220 -19.46 -9.68 38.83
C LEU A 220 -20.68 -8.83 39.22
N GLY A 221 -21.59 -9.37 40.04
CA GLY A 221 -22.79 -8.69 40.53
C GLY A 221 -24.08 -9.03 39.77
N ASP A 222 -24.03 -9.96 38.80
CA ASP A 222 -25.22 -10.33 38.06
C ASP A 222 -26.19 -11.19 38.89
N ARG A 223 -27.48 -10.97 38.66
CA ARG A 223 -28.50 -11.96 38.97
C ARG A 223 -28.51 -13.01 37.86
N VAL A 224 -28.13 -14.24 38.21
CA VAL A 224 -27.96 -15.32 37.23
C VAL A 224 -29.16 -16.26 37.25
N PHE A 225 -29.82 -16.37 36.10
CA PHE A 225 -30.97 -17.26 35.90
C PHE A 225 -30.63 -18.34 34.88
N LYS A 226 -31.15 -19.54 35.12
CA LYS A 226 -31.12 -20.69 34.20
C LYS A 226 -32.55 -21.08 33.87
N PHE A 227 -32.94 -21.00 32.60
CA PHE A 227 -34.20 -21.55 32.11
C PHE A 227 -33.92 -22.81 31.30
N ALA A 228 -34.31 -23.96 31.84
CA ALA A 228 -34.12 -25.28 31.26
C ALA A 228 -35.33 -26.18 31.59
N PRO A 229 -36.48 -25.97 30.93
CA PRO A 229 -37.76 -26.57 31.31
C PRO A 229 -37.78 -28.10 31.26
N TYR A 230 -36.92 -28.70 30.44
CA TYR A 230 -36.79 -30.16 30.28
C TYR A 230 -35.57 -30.76 30.99
N ALA A 231 -34.90 -29.99 31.87
CA ALA A 231 -33.73 -30.49 32.57
C ALA A 231 -34.13 -31.58 33.59
N LYS A 232 -33.56 -32.78 33.44
CA LYS A 232 -33.83 -33.93 34.33
C LYS A 232 -33.48 -33.66 35.80
N ASP A 233 -32.52 -32.77 36.04
CA ASP A 233 -32.10 -32.35 37.38
C ASP A 233 -33.10 -31.42 38.07
N ARG A 234 -34.16 -30.98 37.37
CA ARG A 234 -35.16 -30.00 37.82
C ARG A 234 -34.55 -28.67 38.29
N ARG A 235 -33.32 -28.35 37.88
CA ARG A 235 -32.64 -27.08 38.21
C ARG A 235 -32.92 -26.08 37.10
N SER A 236 -34.12 -25.51 37.13
CA SER A 236 -34.58 -24.44 36.26
C SER A 236 -35.34 -23.38 37.04
N HIS A 237 -35.16 -22.13 36.69
CA HIS A 237 -36.05 -21.04 37.08
C HIS A 237 -37.32 -21.10 36.23
N ALA A 238 -38.41 -20.54 36.75
CA ALA A 238 -39.66 -20.39 36.02
C ALA A 238 -39.63 -19.10 35.18
N LEU A 239 -40.26 -19.15 34.01
CA LEU A 239 -40.48 -18.00 33.15
C LEU A 239 -41.94 -18.02 32.68
N GLN A 240 -42.67 -16.94 32.93
CA GLN A 240 -44.02 -16.73 32.40
C GLN A 240 -43.97 -15.61 31.36
N PRO A 241 -44.14 -15.90 30.05
CA PRO A 241 -43.96 -14.89 29.00
C PRO A 241 -45.01 -13.76 28.99
N ALA A 242 -46.16 -13.96 29.63
CA ALA A 242 -47.31 -13.05 29.60
C ALA A 242 -47.54 -12.32 30.94
N ALA A 243 -46.53 -12.25 31.79
CA ALA A 243 -46.58 -11.53 33.07
C ALA A 243 -46.24 -10.05 32.91
#